data_AF-A0A1I7EDC8-F1
#
_entry.id   AF-A0A1I7EDC8-F1
#
_cell.length_a   1.000
_cell.length_b   1.000
_cell.length_c   1.000
_cell.angle_alpha   90.00
_cell.angle_beta   90.00
_cell.angle_gamma   90.00
#
_symmetry.space_group_name_H-M   'P 1'
#
loop_
_entity.id
_entity.type
_entity.pdbx_description
1 polymer ?
#
loop_
_entity_poly.entity_id
_entity_poly.type
_entity_poly.pdbx_seq_one_letter_code
_entity_poly.pdbx_strand_id
1 'polypeptide(L)'
;MSHAIPKSANTPRELSPKAGSGGKSFAPTVSLDSPKQQAGHRFGQDTELPEFLDRATHAGMARFTKGVSPAALAGAYLDWMAHLATSPGKQIEITQKAFGKWLRLSRFAMTCAGAQAGLDPCIEPLPQDRRFRDEAWQKWPYNVISQGFLLNQQWWHNVTTDVRGVTR
;
A
#
# COMPACT_ATOMS: atom_id res chain seq x y z
N MET A 1 30.90 -27.77 -31.33
CA MET A 1 31.07 -26.54 -32.11
C MET A 1 30.56 -25.38 -31.27
N SER A 2 31.50 -24.72 -30.61
CA SER A 2 31.28 -23.49 -29.85
C SER A 2 30.94 -22.33 -30.78
N HIS A 3 30.05 -21.43 -30.39
CA HIS A 3 30.26 -20.01 -30.64
C HIS A 3 29.54 -19.18 -29.58
N ALA A 4 30.36 -18.49 -28.79
CA ALA A 4 29.99 -17.51 -27.78
C ALA A 4 29.69 -16.15 -28.44
N ILE A 5 28.73 -15.41 -27.89
CA ILE A 5 28.44 -14.01 -28.21
C ILE A 5 29.18 -13.13 -27.19
N PRO A 6 29.98 -12.14 -27.61
CA PRO A 6 30.85 -11.38 -26.70
C PRO A 6 30.10 -10.30 -25.90
N LYS A 7 30.52 -10.14 -24.64
CA LYS A 7 30.15 -9.04 -23.74
C LYS A 7 30.95 -7.78 -24.11
N SER A 8 30.26 -6.67 -24.37
CA SER A 8 30.90 -5.35 -24.54
C SER A 8 31.20 -4.72 -23.18
N ALA A 9 32.47 -4.38 -22.97
CA ALA A 9 32.99 -3.70 -21.79
C ALA A 9 32.76 -2.18 -21.89
N ASN A 10 32.29 -1.57 -20.80
CA ASN A 10 32.14 -0.12 -20.69
C ASN A 10 33.25 0.40 -19.77
N THR A 11 34.25 1.08 -20.34
CA THR A 11 35.35 1.72 -19.60
C THR A 11 34.98 3.19 -19.31
N PRO A 12 35.25 3.74 -18.11
CA PRO A 12 34.91 5.11 -17.76
C PRO A 12 35.92 6.10 -18.37
N ARG A 13 35.43 7.21 -18.91
CA ARG A 13 36.28 8.32 -19.37
C ARG A 13 36.44 9.35 -18.26
N GLU A 14 37.59 9.33 -17.58
CA GLU A 14 38.06 10.45 -16.75
C GLU A 14 38.40 11.66 -17.61
N LEU A 15 38.01 12.86 -17.15
CA LEU A 15 38.63 14.12 -17.52
C LEU A 15 38.72 15.01 -16.27
N SER A 16 39.95 15.23 -15.80
CA SER A 16 40.37 16.35 -14.91
C SER A 16 41.34 17.24 -15.70
N PRO A 17 41.87 18.36 -15.16
CA PRO A 17 41.25 19.51 -14.50
C PRO A 17 41.66 20.85 -15.18
N LYS A 18 41.06 22.00 -14.82
CA LYS A 18 41.71 23.31 -15.00
C LYS A 18 41.51 24.22 -13.79
N ALA A 19 42.65 24.58 -13.20
CA ALA A 19 42.80 25.62 -12.19
C ALA A 19 42.90 27.01 -12.85
N GLY A 20 42.39 28.04 -12.17
CA GLY A 20 42.54 29.45 -12.53
C GLY A 20 42.40 30.32 -11.28
N SER A 21 43.51 30.96 -10.91
CA SER A 21 43.80 31.70 -9.68
C SER A 21 43.39 33.19 -9.75
N GLY A 22 43.05 33.77 -8.59
CA GLY A 22 43.55 35.11 -8.22
C GLY A 22 42.57 36.28 -8.12
N GLY A 23 42.40 36.82 -6.91
CA GLY A 23 41.85 38.16 -6.67
C GLY A 23 41.44 38.40 -5.20
N LYS A 24 42.32 39.01 -4.39
CA LYS A 24 42.05 39.47 -3.01
C LYS A 24 42.04 41.00 -2.95
N SER A 25 41.36 41.52 -1.91
CA SER A 25 41.42 42.87 -1.29
C SER A 25 40.43 43.91 -1.88
N PHE A 26 39.63 44.67 -1.12
CA PHE A 26 39.90 45.42 0.13
C PHE A 26 38.64 45.56 1.03
N ALA A 27 38.85 45.67 2.35
CA ALA A 27 37.98 46.34 3.35
C ALA A 27 38.81 47.48 4.01
N PRO A 28 38.33 48.39 4.90
CA PRO A 28 37.04 48.46 5.63
C PRO A 28 36.45 49.90 5.79
N THR A 29 35.30 50.07 6.45
CA THR A 29 35.02 51.24 7.32
C THR A 29 34.00 50.84 8.40
N VAL A 30 34.33 51.11 9.67
CA VAL A 30 33.50 50.89 10.87
C VAL A 30 33.29 52.24 11.55
N SER A 31 32.05 52.51 12.02
CA SER A 31 31.70 53.08 13.36
C SER A 31 30.22 53.48 13.37
N LEU A 32 29.36 52.77 14.11
CA LEU A 32 28.94 52.98 15.52
C LEU A 32 27.93 54.14 15.69
N ASP A 33 26.63 53.82 15.73
CA ASP A 33 25.82 53.88 16.96
C ASP A 33 24.33 53.61 16.68
N SER A 34 23.71 52.82 17.56
CA SER A 34 22.30 52.43 17.50
C SER A 34 21.36 53.48 18.10
N PRO A 35 20.10 53.53 17.64
CA PRO A 35 18.97 53.64 18.54
C PRO A 35 18.14 52.36 18.52
N LYS A 36 17.84 51.87 19.74
CA LYS A 36 16.86 50.83 20.02
C LYS A 36 15.53 51.17 19.34
N GLN A 37 15.00 50.27 18.53
CA GLN A 37 13.55 50.21 18.30
C GLN A 37 13.10 48.76 18.17
N GLN A 38 12.47 48.30 19.25
CA GLN A 38 11.63 47.12 19.31
C GLN A 38 10.56 47.20 18.21
N ALA A 39 10.79 46.55 17.08
CA ALA A 39 9.79 46.39 16.03
C ALA A 39 10.02 45.03 15.35
N GLY A 40 9.82 43.95 16.10
CA GLY A 40 9.94 42.59 15.55
C GLY A 40 9.17 41.52 16.33
N HIS A 41 8.42 41.88 17.36
CA HIS A 41 7.71 40.91 18.22
C HIS A 41 6.20 40.80 17.94
N ARG A 42 5.75 41.27 16.77
CA ARG A 42 4.33 41.15 16.34
C ARG A 42 4.11 40.21 15.17
N PHE A 43 5.17 39.70 14.53
CA PHE A 43 5.04 38.70 13.45
C PHE A 43 5.15 37.26 13.93
N GLY A 44 5.41 37.03 15.22
CA GLY A 44 5.60 35.71 15.80
C GLY A 44 4.56 35.29 16.83
N GLN A 45 3.49 36.07 17.05
CA GLN A 45 2.41 35.66 17.97
C GLN A 45 1.20 35.10 17.22
N ASP A 46 0.96 35.57 15.99
CA ASP A 46 -0.18 35.15 15.17
C ASP A 46 0.02 33.74 14.54
N THR A 47 1.27 33.24 14.51
CA THR A 47 1.62 31.95 13.91
C THR A 47 1.70 30.80 14.93
N GLU A 48 1.81 31.11 16.23
CA GLU A 48 2.01 30.10 17.29
C GLU A 48 0.78 29.23 17.55
N LEU A 49 -0.42 29.83 17.52
CA LEU A 49 -1.66 29.09 17.72
C LEU A 49 -1.96 28.13 16.56
N PRO A 50 -1.90 28.56 15.28
CA PRO A 50 -2.01 27.64 14.13
C PRO A 50 -0.99 26.50 14.17
N GLU A 51 0.29 26.79 14.41
CA GLU A 51 1.35 25.77 14.43
C GLU A 51 1.19 24.78 15.60
N PHE A 52 0.76 25.26 16.76
CA PHE A 52 0.44 24.41 17.90
C PHE A 52 -0.73 23.47 17.58
N LEU A 53 -1.80 24.00 16.97
CA LEU A 53 -2.97 23.21 16.57
C LEU A 53 -2.61 22.15 15.51
N ASP A 54 -1.82 22.50 14.50
CA ASP A 54 -1.34 21.57 13.48
C ASP A 54 -0.49 20.46 14.12
N ARG A 55 0.43 20.82 15.01
CA ARG A 55 1.30 19.87 15.70
C ARG A 55 0.52 18.95 16.65
N ALA A 56 -0.46 19.48 17.39
CA ALA A 56 -1.35 18.70 18.24
C ALA A 56 -2.21 17.74 17.42
N THR A 57 -2.72 18.19 16.26
CA THR A 57 -3.50 17.38 15.32
C THR A 57 -2.66 16.24 14.75
N HIS A 58 -1.47 16.53 14.24
CA HIS A 58 -0.55 15.51 13.74
C HIS A 58 -0.09 14.53 14.84
N ALA A 59 0.13 15.00 16.07
CA ALA A 59 0.46 14.14 17.20
C ALA A 59 -0.71 13.22 17.59
N GLY A 60 -1.95 13.73 17.57
CA GLY A 60 -3.17 12.95 17.78
C GLY A 60 -3.36 11.88 16.70
N MET A 61 -3.20 12.27 15.43
CA MET A 61 -3.26 11.36 14.28
C MET A 61 -2.21 10.26 14.40
N ALA A 62 -0.95 10.59 14.71
CA ALA A 62 0.13 9.60 14.84
C ALA A 62 -0.14 8.57 15.94
N ARG A 63 -0.78 8.96 17.04
CA ARG A 63 -1.19 8.02 18.10
C ARG A 63 -2.33 7.11 17.64
N PHE A 64 -3.31 7.67 16.93
CA PHE A 64 -4.46 6.92 16.44
C PHE A 64 -4.08 5.90 15.37
N THR A 65 -3.19 6.29 14.46
CA THR A 65 -2.73 5.43 13.37
C THR A 65 -1.47 4.62 13.69
N LYS A 66 -0.98 4.70 14.93
CA LYS A 66 0.29 4.10 15.37
C LYS A 66 1.47 4.44 14.43
N GLY A 67 1.50 5.67 13.91
CA GLY A 67 2.54 6.17 13.02
C GLY A 67 2.27 5.99 11.52
N VAL A 68 1.13 5.42 11.12
CA VAL A 68 0.73 5.33 9.69
C VAL A 68 0.06 6.63 9.25
N SER A 69 0.48 7.26 8.15
CA SER A 69 -0.21 8.47 7.67
C SER A 69 -1.61 8.15 7.13
N PRO A 70 -2.71 8.75 7.64
CA PRO A 70 -4.05 8.58 7.07
C PRO A 70 -4.12 8.97 5.59
N ALA A 71 -3.43 10.05 5.22
CA ALA A 71 -3.38 10.54 3.86
C ALA A 71 -2.66 9.54 2.94
N ALA A 72 -1.59 8.89 3.42
CA ALA A 72 -0.89 7.86 2.67
C ALA A 72 -1.79 6.62 2.46
N LEU A 73 -2.54 6.20 3.49
CA LEU A 73 -3.48 5.09 3.36
C LEU A 73 -4.61 5.40 2.36
N ALA A 74 -5.19 6.60 2.46
CA ALA A 74 -6.21 7.06 1.52
C ALA A 74 -5.66 7.12 0.09
N GLY A 75 -4.44 7.64 -0.08
CA GLY A 75 -3.75 7.67 -1.36
C GLY A 75 -3.55 6.27 -1.96
N ALA A 76 -3.02 5.33 -1.18
CA ALA A 76 -2.83 3.95 -1.63
C ALA A 76 -4.16 3.26 -1.99
N TYR A 77 -5.21 3.51 -1.22
CA TYR A 77 -6.53 2.98 -1.50
C TYR A 77 -7.12 3.53 -2.81
N LEU A 78 -7.05 4.85 -3.02
CA LEU A 78 -7.53 5.51 -4.22
C LEU A 78 -6.72 5.09 -5.45
N ASP A 79 -5.41 4.97 -5.33
CA ASP A 79 -4.51 4.46 -6.37
C ASP A 79 -4.94 3.05 -6.82
N TRP A 80 -5.05 2.11 -5.87
CA TRP A 80 -5.52 0.76 -6.15
C TRP A 80 -6.90 0.73 -6.80
N MET A 81 -7.86 1.51 -6.25
CA MET A 81 -9.22 1.57 -6.76
C MET A 81 -9.27 2.12 -8.19
N ALA A 82 -8.53 3.20 -8.48
CA ALA A 82 -8.47 3.81 -9.80
C ALA A 82 -7.91 2.81 -10.82
N HIS A 83 -6.79 2.16 -10.50
CA HIS A 83 -6.17 1.17 -11.38
C HIS A 83 -7.06 -0.05 -11.62
N LEU A 84 -7.77 -0.53 -10.59
CA LEU A 84 -8.73 -1.61 -10.75
C LEU A 84 -9.92 -1.19 -11.62
N ALA A 85 -10.47 0.00 -11.41
CA ALA A 85 -11.61 0.56 -12.15
C ALA A 85 -11.31 0.76 -13.65
N THR A 86 -10.06 1.10 -13.99
CA THR A 86 -9.62 1.26 -15.39
C THR A 86 -9.04 -0.04 -15.98
N SER A 87 -9.16 -1.18 -15.30
CA SER A 87 -8.62 -2.47 -15.74
C SER A 87 -9.73 -3.47 -16.13
N PRO A 88 -10.38 -3.32 -17.30
CA PRO A 88 -11.53 -4.17 -17.69
C PRO A 88 -11.18 -5.66 -17.77
N GLY A 89 -9.97 -6.01 -18.23
CA GLY A 89 -9.53 -7.41 -18.28
C GLY A 89 -9.44 -8.06 -16.89
N LYS A 90 -8.93 -7.31 -15.89
CA LYS A 90 -8.87 -7.78 -14.50
C LYS A 90 -10.27 -7.95 -13.92
N GLN A 91 -11.17 -7.00 -14.20
CA GLN A 91 -12.56 -7.05 -13.76
C GLN A 91 -13.30 -8.28 -14.31
N ILE A 92 -13.13 -8.59 -15.60
CA ILE A 92 -13.71 -9.80 -16.21
C ILE A 92 -13.13 -11.06 -15.54
N GLU A 93 -11.81 -11.13 -15.37
CA GLU A 93 -11.13 -12.27 -14.75
C GLU A 93 -11.66 -12.55 -13.33
N ILE A 94 -11.73 -11.53 -12.46
CA ILE A 94 -12.22 -11.70 -11.08
C ILE A 94 -13.70 -12.06 -11.04
N THR A 95 -14.52 -11.51 -11.97
CA THR A 95 -15.96 -11.75 -12.02
C THR A 95 -16.27 -13.17 -12.49
N GLN A 96 -15.62 -13.63 -13.56
CA GLN A 96 -15.77 -15.00 -14.06
C GLN A 96 -15.36 -16.03 -13.02
N LYS A 97 -14.21 -15.81 -12.36
CA LYS A 97 -13.74 -16.67 -11.26
C LYS A 97 -14.70 -16.66 -10.07
N ALA A 98 -15.24 -15.49 -9.70
CA ALA A 98 -16.22 -15.39 -8.62
C ALA A 98 -17.51 -16.14 -8.94
N PHE A 99 -18.04 -15.96 -10.16
CA PHE A 99 -19.30 -16.58 -10.57
C PHE A 99 -19.25 -18.11 -10.49
N GLY A 100 -18.19 -18.74 -11.04
CA GLY A 100 -18.02 -20.20 -10.96
C GLY A 100 -17.94 -20.72 -9.52
N LYS A 101 -17.26 -19.98 -8.63
CA LYS A 101 -17.16 -20.32 -7.20
C LYS A 101 -18.50 -20.19 -6.49
N TRP A 102 -19.26 -19.13 -6.77
CA TRP A 102 -20.59 -18.94 -6.21
C TRP A 102 -21.55 -20.04 -6.64
N LEU A 103 -21.53 -20.44 -7.91
CA LEU A 103 -22.36 -21.56 -8.38
C LEU A 103 -22.02 -22.87 -7.67
N ARG A 104 -20.71 -23.17 -7.50
CA ARG A 104 -20.24 -24.34 -6.75
C ARG A 104 -20.70 -24.29 -5.29
N LEU A 105 -20.58 -23.14 -4.63
CA LEU A 105 -21.01 -22.94 -3.24
C LEU A 105 -22.53 -23.09 -3.09
N SER A 106 -23.32 -22.52 -4.00
CA SER A 106 -24.78 -22.66 -3.99
C SER A 106 -25.21 -24.12 -4.13
N ARG A 107 -24.57 -24.88 -5.04
CA ARG A 107 -24.82 -26.32 -5.17
C ARG A 107 -24.44 -27.09 -3.90
N PHE A 108 -23.30 -26.76 -3.31
CA PHE A 108 -22.85 -27.35 -2.04
C PHE A 108 -23.83 -27.03 -0.89
N ALA A 109 -24.34 -25.80 -0.80
CA ALA A 109 -25.31 -25.42 0.22
C ALA A 109 -26.63 -26.18 0.10
N MET A 110 -27.19 -26.28 -1.12
CA MET A 110 -28.43 -27.01 -1.38
C MET A 110 -28.34 -28.49 -1.01
N THR A 111 -27.20 -29.10 -1.31
CA THR A 111 -26.97 -30.53 -1.06
C THR A 111 -26.74 -30.83 0.43
N CYS A 112 -25.95 -30.00 1.13
CA CYS A 112 -25.79 -30.13 2.58
C CYS A 112 -27.09 -29.91 3.35
N ALA A 113 -27.97 -29.01 2.87
CA ALA A 113 -29.29 -28.79 3.47
C ALA A 113 -30.23 -29.99 3.29
N GLY A 114 -30.09 -30.76 2.21
CA GLY A 114 -30.88 -31.97 1.92
C GLY A 114 -30.43 -33.24 2.66
N ALA A 115 -29.62 -33.11 3.71
CA ALA A 115 -29.03 -34.22 4.49
C ALA A 115 -28.14 -35.19 3.68
N GLN A 116 -27.69 -34.80 2.48
CA GLN A 116 -26.66 -35.54 1.75
C GLN A 116 -25.29 -35.22 2.37
N ALA A 117 -24.91 -35.98 3.40
CA ALA A 117 -23.59 -35.87 4.02
C ALA A 117 -22.52 -36.46 3.06
N GLY A 118 -21.35 -35.80 2.97
CA GLY A 118 -20.17 -36.35 2.28
C GLY A 118 -19.84 -35.77 0.90
N LEU A 119 -20.13 -34.49 0.64
CA LEU A 119 -19.61 -33.82 -0.55
C LEU A 119 -18.21 -33.27 -0.33
N ASP A 120 -17.40 -33.34 -1.40
CA ASP A 120 -16.10 -32.70 -1.43
C ASP A 120 -16.25 -31.19 -1.18
N PRO A 121 -15.40 -30.60 -0.33
CA PRO A 121 -15.42 -29.17 -0.08
C PRO A 121 -15.23 -28.38 -1.38
N CYS A 122 -15.79 -27.17 -1.42
CA CYS A 122 -15.59 -26.24 -2.53
C CYS A 122 -14.13 -25.79 -2.68
N ILE A 123 -13.43 -25.67 -1.54
CA ILE A 123 -12.05 -25.24 -1.44
C ILE A 123 -11.44 -25.80 -0.15
N GLU A 124 -10.21 -26.28 -0.25
CA GLU A 124 -9.43 -26.68 0.91
C GLU A 124 -8.80 -25.44 1.58
N PRO A 125 -8.84 -25.35 2.92
CA PRO A 125 -8.09 -24.34 3.63
C PRO A 125 -6.58 -24.51 3.36
N LEU A 126 -5.83 -23.42 3.48
CA LEU A 126 -4.37 -23.49 3.44
C LEU A 126 -3.86 -24.43 4.55
N PRO A 127 -2.74 -25.14 4.35
CA PRO A 127 -2.22 -26.10 5.35
C PRO A 127 -2.01 -25.49 6.75
N GLN A 128 -1.69 -24.20 6.81
CA GLN A 128 -1.51 -23.44 8.05
C GLN A 128 -2.81 -22.91 8.67
N ASP A 129 -3.93 -22.93 7.98
CA ASP A 129 -5.21 -22.40 8.47
C ASP A 129 -5.93 -23.44 9.34
N ARG A 130 -5.86 -23.25 10.66
CA ARG A 130 -6.43 -24.18 11.65
C ARG A 130 -7.85 -23.83 12.08
N ARG A 131 -8.45 -22.74 11.56
CA ARG A 131 -9.73 -22.19 12.06
C ARG A 131 -10.92 -23.14 11.91
N PHE A 132 -10.91 -24.00 10.88
CA PHE A 132 -12.05 -24.86 10.51
C PHE A 132 -11.80 -26.36 10.76
N ARG A 133 -10.90 -26.71 11.68
CA ARG A 133 -10.49 -28.10 11.93
C ARG A 133 -11.48 -28.91 12.75
N ASP A 134 -12.27 -28.27 13.60
CA ASP A 134 -13.26 -28.96 14.43
C ASP A 134 -14.35 -29.60 13.57
N GLU A 135 -14.82 -30.79 13.94
CA GLU A 135 -15.85 -31.53 13.19
C GLU A 135 -17.17 -30.74 13.07
N ALA A 136 -17.48 -29.85 14.01
CA ALA A 136 -18.66 -28.99 13.93
C ALA A 136 -18.63 -28.11 12.67
N TRP A 137 -17.45 -27.69 12.20
CA TRP A 137 -17.30 -26.92 10.96
C TRP A 137 -17.57 -27.74 9.69
N GLN A 138 -17.64 -29.06 9.77
CA GLN A 138 -17.96 -29.95 8.64
C GLN A 138 -19.46 -30.27 8.54
N LYS A 139 -20.25 -29.78 9.50
CA LYS A 139 -21.70 -30.00 9.56
C LYS A 139 -22.44 -28.77 9.06
N TRP A 140 -23.61 -28.99 8.48
CA TRP A 140 -24.52 -27.91 8.12
C TRP A 140 -24.97 -27.17 9.39
N PRO A 141 -25.04 -25.81 9.39
CA PRO A 141 -24.76 -24.88 8.29
C PRO A 141 -23.31 -24.35 8.25
N TYR A 142 -22.49 -24.73 9.23
CA TYR A 142 -21.14 -24.18 9.42
C TYR A 142 -20.17 -24.53 8.29
N ASN A 143 -20.36 -25.67 7.64
CA ASN A 143 -19.59 -26.05 6.45
C ASN A 143 -19.82 -25.10 5.27
N VAL A 144 -21.05 -24.61 5.06
CA VAL A 144 -21.32 -23.63 4.00
C VAL A 144 -20.68 -22.28 4.35
N ILE A 145 -20.76 -21.87 5.61
CA ILE A 145 -20.18 -20.61 6.09
C ILE A 145 -18.65 -20.63 5.94
N SER A 146 -17.99 -21.71 6.37
CA SER A 146 -16.54 -21.85 6.28
C SER A 146 -16.07 -21.85 4.81
N GLN A 147 -16.76 -22.60 3.94
CA GLN A 147 -16.46 -22.64 2.51
C GLN A 147 -16.67 -21.28 1.83
N GLY A 148 -17.76 -20.57 2.16
CA GLY A 148 -18.00 -19.22 1.66
C GLY A 148 -16.91 -18.24 2.09
N PHE A 149 -16.47 -18.31 3.34
CA PHE A 149 -15.38 -17.50 3.87
C PHE A 149 -14.05 -17.77 3.16
N LEU A 150 -13.67 -19.04 2.96
CA LEU A 150 -12.45 -19.42 2.24
C LEU A 150 -12.46 -18.93 0.78
N LEU A 151 -13.59 -19.07 0.09
CA LEU A 151 -13.76 -18.58 -1.28
C LEU A 151 -13.66 -17.05 -1.34
N ASN A 152 -14.21 -16.33 -0.35
CA ASN A 152 -14.14 -14.89 -0.25
C ASN A 152 -12.70 -14.38 -0.01
N GLN A 153 -11.93 -15.03 0.87
CA GLN A 153 -10.51 -14.73 1.06
C GLN A 153 -9.72 -14.87 -0.25
N GLN A 154 -9.92 -15.97 -0.98
CA GLN A 154 -9.22 -16.18 -2.24
C GLN A 154 -9.66 -15.16 -3.32
N TRP A 155 -10.92 -14.75 -3.30
CA TRP A 155 -11.40 -13.69 -4.20
C TRP A 155 -10.73 -12.35 -3.89
N TRP A 156 -10.69 -11.92 -2.63
CA TRP A 156 -10.02 -10.69 -2.22
C TRP A 156 -8.52 -10.70 -2.52
N HIS A 157 -7.86 -11.84 -2.33
CA HIS A 157 -6.47 -12.00 -2.72
C HIS A 157 -6.27 -11.71 -4.23
N ASN A 158 -7.13 -12.26 -5.09
CA ASN A 158 -7.07 -12.01 -6.53
C ASN A 158 -7.39 -10.55 -6.90
N VAL A 159 -8.29 -9.91 -6.16
CA VAL A 159 -8.71 -8.51 -6.36
C VAL A 159 -7.59 -7.51 -6.00
N THR A 160 -6.78 -7.85 -5.01
CA THR A 160 -5.70 -6.99 -4.50
C THR A 160 -4.33 -7.30 -5.09
N THR A 161 -4.16 -8.46 -5.73
CA THR A 161 -2.89 -8.89 -6.32
C THR A 161 -2.88 -8.72 -7.84
N ASP A 162 -1.73 -8.36 -8.39
CA ASP A 162 -1.51 -8.22 -9.84
C ASP A 162 -2.50 -7.28 -10.54
N VAL A 163 -2.80 -6.15 -9.88
CA VAL A 163 -3.49 -5.02 -10.52
C VAL A 163 -2.45 -4.17 -11.25
N ARG A 164 -2.56 -4.10 -12.58
CA ARG A 164 -1.60 -3.33 -13.40
C ARG A 164 -1.65 -1.85 -13.05
N GLY A 165 -0.48 -1.25 -12.84
CA GLY A 165 -0.31 0.17 -12.53
C GLY A 165 -0.23 0.49 -11.04
N VAL A 166 -0.68 -0.41 -10.16
CA VAL A 166 -0.51 -0.25 -8.71
C VAL A 166 0.95 -0.46 -8.33
N THR A 167 1.49 0.46 -7.53
CA THR A 167 2.87 0.39 -7.03
C THR A 167 3.02 -0.78 -6.04
N ARG A 168 4.11 -1.54 -6.15
CA ARG A 168 4.39 -2.72 -5.31
C ARG A 168 5.31 -2.39 -4.14
#